data_AF-A0A848XVH4-F1
#
_entry.id   AF-A0A848XVH4-F1
#
_cell.length_a   1.000
_cell.length_b   1.000
_cell.length_c   1.000
_cell.angle_alpha   90.00
_cell.angle_beta   90.00
_cell.angle_gamma   90.00
#
_symmetry.space_group_name_H-M   'P 1'
#
loop_
_entity.id
_entity.type
_entity.pdbx_description
1 polymer ?
#
loop_
_entity_poly.entity_id
_entity_poly.type
_entity_poly.pdbx_seq_one_letter_code
_entity_poly.pdbx_strand_id
1 'polypeptide(L)'
;MAPAWRGVGTAKPVLFIALSAGLLLSSGCDQATGDGPGAGEGAQSVVTHQIPGFGREGPVITTGDGAAYPPPEVRAAHGTVPPRFGFGRPAGRADIVPWDIDVGPDGAGLPEGSGSPADGAAVYLAKCAHCHGLQGEGGLNDRLVTPADGGGGRTIGSY
;
A
#
# COMPACT_ATOMS: atom_id res chain seq x y z
N MET A 1 -16.32 -28.89 13.02
CA MET A 1 -15.41 -29.17 14.15
C MET A 1 -14.15 -28.36 13.87
N ALA A 2 -13.94 -27.22 14.53
CA ALA A 2 -12.82 -26.31 14.26
C ALA A 2 -11.66 -26.58 15.24
N PRO A 3 -10.39 -26.61 14.82
CA PRO A 3 -9.29 -26.76 15.75
C PRO A 3 -8.96 -25.42 16.44
N ALA A 4 -8.84 -25.51 17.77
CA ALA A 4 -8.40 -24.45 18.65
C ALA A 4 -6.90 -24.16 18.47
N TRP A 5 -6.54 -22.93 18.17
CA TRP A 5 -5.15 -22.46 18.18
C TRP A 5 -4.76 -22.15 19.64
N ARG A 6 -3.94 -23.02 20.25
CA ARG A 6 -3.36 -22.79 21.58
C ARG A 6 -2.09 -21.96 21.45
N GLY A 7 -2.09 -20.80 22.09
CA GLY A 7 -0.89 -20.02 22.36
C GLY A 7 -0.03 -20.68 23.44
N VAL A 8 1.28 -20.65 23.24
CA VAL A 8 2.28 -20.90 24.29
C VAL A 8 3.30 -19.77 24.21
N GLY A 9 3.32 -18.93 25.24
CA GLY A 9 4.32 -17.89 25.39
C GLY A 9 5.64 -18.43 25.94
N THR A 10 6.68 -17.60 25.86
CA THR A 10 7.59 -17.28 26.98
C THR A 10 8.58 -16.21 26.52
N ALA A 11 8.59 -15.11 27.27
CA ALA A 11 9.49 -13.99 27.08
C ALA A 11 10.95 -14.36 27.43
N LYS A 12 11.91 -13.71 26.78
CA LYS A 12 13.29 -13.58 27.27
C LYS A 12 13.66 -12.10 27.35
N PRO A 13 14.19 -11.60 28.48
CA PRO A 13 14.70 -10.26 28.58
C PRO A 13 16.15 -10.24 28.07
N VAL A 14 16.45 -9.40 27.07
CA VAL A 14 17.84 -9.10 26.68
C VAL A 14 18.10 -7.63 26.96
N LEU A 15 18.63 -7.43 28.17
CA LEU A 15 19.75 -6.55 28.50
C LEU A 15 19.85 -5.20 27.76
N PHE A 16 19.34 -4.16 28.41
CA PHE A 16 19.72 -2.76 28.16
C PHE A 16 21.19 -2.56 28.54
N ILE A 17 22.04 -2.24 27.56
CA ILE A 17 23.35 -1.64 27.79
C ILE A 17 23.21 -0.14 27.53
N ALA A 18 23.18 0.64 28.60
CA ALA A 18 23.35 2.08 28.57
C ALA A 18 24.84 2.38 28.41
N LEU A 19 25.21 3.08 27.33
CA LEU A 19 26.51 3.74 27.23
C LEU A 19 26.28 5.22 26.91
N SER A 20 26.34 6.04 27.95
CA SER A 20 26.38 7.49 27.87
C SER A 20 27.84 7.94 27.90
N ALA A 21 28.30 8.63 26.85
CA ALA A 21 29.41 9.60 26.86
C ALA A 21 29.53 10.15 25.43
N GLY A 22 29.22 11.41 25.18
CA GLY A 22 30.20 12.49 25.18
C GLY A 22 29.98 13.28 23.89
N LEU A 23 29.48 14.49 23.99
CA LEU A 23 30.24 15.73 23.98
C LEU A 23 30.34 16.32 22.57
N LEU A 24 29.74 17.51 22.47
CA LEU A 24 29.76 18.45 21.37
C LEU A 24 31.16 18.67 20.81
N LEU A 25 31.29 18.59 19.49
CA LEU A 25 32.24 19.43 18.75
C LEU A 25 31.59 19.86 17.44
N SER A 26 31.07 21.08 17.44
CA SER A 26 30.75 21.86 16.26
C SER A 26 32.03 22.09 15.45
N SER A 27 32.08 21.57 14.23
CA SER A 27 33.03 22.01 13.21
C SER A 27 32.26 22.07 11.91
N GLY A 28 32.06 23.29 11.42
CA GLY A 28 31.34 23.56 10.19
C GLY A 28 32.08 23.00 8.99
N CYS A 29 31.35 22.26 8.16
CA CYS A 29 31.65 22.17 6.74
C CYS A 29 30.73 23.15 6.01
N ASP A 30 31.35 24.25 5.61
CA ASP A 30 31.00 25.16 4.53
C ASP A 30 30.12 24.49 3.46
N GLN A 31 28.82 24.75 3.49
CA GLN A 31 27.90 24.37 2.42
C GLN A 31 28.03 25.41 1.31
N ALA A 32 28.55 24.96 0.17
CA ALA A 32 28.51 25.66 -1.09
C ALA A 32 27.11 26.24 -1.36
N THR A 33 27.08 27.53 -1.65
CA THR A 33 25.93 28.24 -2.21
C THR A 33 25.58 27.64 -3.56
N GLY A 34 24.54 26.80 -3.58
CA GLY A 34 23.78 26.45 -4.76
C GLY A 34 22.42 27.13 -4.67
N ASP A 35 22.23 28.21 -5.42
CA ASP A 35 20.93 28.82 -5.70
C ASP A 35 20.00 27.78 -6.32
N GLY A 36 19.09 27.23 -5.52
CA GLY A 36 17.89 26.54 -5.99
C GLY A 36 16.71 27.52 -5.99
N PRO A 37 15.88 27.58 -7.04
CA PRO A 37 14.74 28.48 -7.07
C PRO A 37 13.77 28.11 -5.95
N GLY A 38 13.42 29.12 -5.14
CA GLY A 38 12.55 28.99 -3.98
C GLY A 38 11.25 28.27 -4.32
N ALA A 39 11.04 27.15 -3.64
CA ALA A 39 9.70 26.60 -3.45
C ALA A 39 8.93 27.59 -2.58
N GLY A 40 8.19 28.49 -3.25
CA GLY A 40 7.26 29.38 -2.59
C GLY A 40 6.28 28.55 -1.77
N GLU A 41 6.14 28.93 -0.50
CA GLU A 41 5.11 28.46 0.42
C GLU A 41 3.74 28.91 -0.11
N GLY A 42 3.23 28.19 -1.11
CA GLY A 42 1.86 28.28 -1.55
C GLY A 42 1.00 27.45 -0.61
N ALA A 43 0.43 28.09 0.41
CA ALA A 43 -0.65 27.49 1.19
C ALA A 43 -1.74 27.03 0.22
N GLN A 44 -1.87 25.71 0.05
CA GLN A 44 -2.91 25.10 -0.77
C GLN A 44 -4.26 25.40 -0.11
N SER A 45 -4.96 26.44 -0.56
CA SER A 45 -6.35 26.63 -0.16
C SER A 45 -7.18 25.55 -0.84
N VAL A 46 -7.61 24.55 -0.07
CA VAL A 46 -8.55 23.55 -0.54
C VAL A 46 -9.92 24.20 -0.62
N VAL A 47 -10.28 24.68 -1.80
CA VAL A 47 -11.63 25.17 -2.08
C VAL A 47 -12.53 23.97 -2.39
N THR A 48 -13.27 23.51 -1.39
CA THR A 48 -14.31 22.48 -1.56
C THR A 48 -15.54 23.10 -2.22
N HIS A 49 -16.00 22.53 -3.34
CA HIS A 49 -17.34 22.77 -3.87
C HIS A 49 -18.14 21.47 -3.85
N GLN A 50 -19.32 21.52 -3.23
CA GLN A 50 -20.25 20.40 -3.12
C GLN A 50 -20.94 20.15 -4.47
N ILE A 51 -20.64 19.04 -5.15
CA ILE A 51 -21.43 18.58 -6.30
C ILE A 51 -22.51 17.61 -5.77
N PRO A 52 -23.81 17.94 -5.83
CA PRO A 52 -24.85 17.03 -5.37
C PRO A 52 -24.97 15.81 -6.30
N GLY A 53 -24.84 14.60 -5.72
CA GLY A 53 -25.23 13.34 -6.38
C GLY A 53 -24.14 12.28 -6.57
N PHE A 54 -22.85 12.60 -6.35
CA PHE A 54 -21.76 11.65 -6.50
C PHE A 54 -20.90 11.58 -5.24
N GLY A 55 -21.15 10.58 -4.39
CA GLY A 55 -20.42 10.34 -3.14
C GLY A 55 -19.02 9.73 -3.32
N ARG A 56 -18.18 10.32 -4.18
CA ARG A 56 -16.74 10.00 -4.24
C ARG A 56 -15.94 11.23 -4.67
N GLU A 57 -15.52 11.98 -3.67
CA GLU A 57 -14.58 13.09 -3.77
C GLU A 57 -13.15 12.55 -3.88
N GLY A 58 -12.67 12.38 -5.12
CA GLY A 58 -11.25 12.15 -5.38
C GLY A 58 -10.50 13.48 -5.51
N PRO A 59 -9.24 13.58 -5.05
CA PRO A 59 -8.44 14.79 -5.23
C PRO A 59 -8.22 15.07 -6.73
N VAL A 60 -8.55 16.28 -7.16
CA VAL A 60 -8.18 16.75 -8.50
C VAL A 60 -6.68 16.99 -8.50
N ILE A 61 -5.92 16.19 -9.25
CA ILE A 61 -4.49 16.41 -9.48
C ILE A 61 -4.37 17.72 -10.29
N THR A 62 -3.92 18.81 -9.68
CA THR A 62 -3.47 19.99 -10.43
C THR A 62 -2.01 19.78 -10.81
N THR A 63 -1.67 20.00 -12.08
CA THR A 63 -0.25 20.08 -12.47
C THR A 63 0.40 21.28 -11.76
N GLY A 64 1.73 21.24 -11.57
CA GLY A 64 2.49 22.20 -10.75
C GLY A 64 2.46 23.67 -11.23
N ASP A 65 1.74 23.96 -12.29
CA ASP A 65 1.44 25.28 -12.85
C ASP A 65 0.12 25.88 -12.34
N GLY A 66 -0.63 25.16 -11.47
CA GLY A 66 -1.90 25.64 -10.91
C GLY A 66 -3.03 25.73 -11.95
N ALA A 67 -2.76 25.34 -13.19
CA ALA A 67 -3.79 25.10 -14.18
C ALA A 67 -4.54 23.83 -13.77
N ALA A 68 -5.85 23.94 -13.56
CA ALA A 68 -6.69 22.76 -13.55
C ALA A 68 -6.43 22.02 -14.87
N TYR A 69 -6.17 20.70 -14.81
CA TYR A 69 -6.16 19.87 -16.00
C TYR A 69 -7.46 20.19 -16.76
N PRO A 70 -7.40 20.83 -17.95
CA PRO A 70 -8.62 21.15 -18.65
C PRO A 70 -9.31 19.81 -18.85
N PRO A 71 -10.62 19.71 -18.52
CA PRO A 71 -11.32 18.46 -18.80
C PRO A 71 -11.03 18.14 -20.26
N PRO A 72 -10.58 16.91 -20.58
CA PRO A 72 -10.31 16.57 -21.95
C PRO A 72 -11.59 16.91 -22.69
N GLU A 73 -11.52 17.75 -23.72
CA GLU A 73 -12.70 18.18 -24.46
C GLU A 73 -13.40 16.90 -24.93
N VAL A 74 -14.48 16.52 -24.23
CA VAL A 74 -15.18 15.27 -24.47
C VAL A 74 -15.94 15.50 -25.76
N ARG A 75 -15.30 15.19 -26.89
CA ARG A 75 -15.97 15.21 -28.19
C ARG A 75 -17.22 14.35 -28.05
N ALA A 76 -18.36 14.94 -28.39
CA ALA A 76 -19.63 14.21 -28.40
C ALA A 76 -19.44 12.93 -29.22
N ALA A 77 -19.75 11.78 -28.62
CA ALA A 77 -19.68 10.51 -29.33
C ALA A 77 -20.60 10.58 -30.55
N HIS A 78 -20.01 10.46 -31.75
CA HIS A 78 -20.77 10.44 -32.99
C HIS A 78 -21.29 9.01 -33.21
N GLY A 79 -22.58 8.79 -32.95
CA GLY A 79 -23.30 7.58 -33.34
C GLY A 79 -23.95 6.80 -32.20
N THR A 80 -24.85 5.90 -32.56
CA THR A 80 -25.51 4.98 -31.63
C THR A 80 -24.53 3.89 -31.21
N VAL A 81 -24.24 3.79 -29.91
CA VAL A 81 -23.47 2.67 -29.35
C VAL A 81 -24.30 1.39 -29.46
N PRO A 82 -23.82 0.33 -30.14
CA PRO A 82 -24.55 -0.93 -30.20
C PRO A 82 -24.58 -1.60 -28.81
N PRO A 83 -25.61 -2.39 -28.50
CA PRO A 83 -25.69 -3.11 -27.20
C PRO A 83 -24.55 -4.12 -27.01
N ARG A 84 -23.87 -4.53 -28.09
CA ARG A 84 -22.68 -5.38 -28.07
C ARG A 84 -21.82 -5.12 -29.30
N PHE A 85 -20.50 -5.15 -29.11
CA PHE A 85 -19.51 -4.95 -30.18
C PHE A 85 -19.06 -6.25 -30.87
N GLY A 86 -19.38 -7.41 -30.31
CA GLY A 86 -19.06 -8.72 -30.91
C GLY A 86 -17.59 -9.15 -30.76
N PHE A 87 -16.82 -8.53 -29.87
CA PHE A 87 -15.45 -8.96 -29.55
C PHE A 87 -15.43 -10.11 -28.53
N GLY A 88 -14.38 -10.93 -28.61
CA GLY A 88 -14.11 -12.01 -27.67
C GLY A 88 -14.96 -13.27 -27.87
N ARG A 89 -14.80 -14.22 -26.95
CA ARG A 89 -15.60 -15.45 -26.86
C ARG A 89 -15.88 -15.77 -25.38
N PRO A 90 -16.92 -16.55 -25.05
CA PRO A 90 -17.09 -17.07 -23.71
C PRO A 90 -15.85 -17.86 -23.27
N ALA A 91 -15.37 -17.61 -22.05
CA ALA A 91 -14.26 -18.36 -21.48
C ALA A 91 -14.70 -19.81 -21.20
N GLY A 92 -13.92 -20.77 -21.68
CA GLY A 92 -14.16 -22.18 -21.38
C GLY A 92 -13.74 -22.52 -19.95
N ARG A 93 -14.20 -23.65 -19.42
CA ARG A 93 -13.78 -24.11 -18.08
C ARG A 93 -12.25 -24.24 -17.96
N ALA A 94 -11.60 -24.78 -19.00
CA ALA A 94 -10.15 -24.90 -19.03
C ALA A 94 -9.44 -23.53 -19.04
N ASP A 95 -10.09 -22.50 -19.58
CA ASP A 95 -9.59 -21.13 -19.54
C ASP A 95 -9.78 -20.49 -18.16
N ILE A 96 -10.76 -20.93 -17.36
CA ILE A 96 -11.12 -20.33 -16.06
C ILE A 96 -10.33 -20.96 -14.91
N VAL A 97 -10.27 -22.30 -14.85
CA VAL A 97 -9.67 -23.05 -13.72
C VAL A 97 -8.29 -22.54 -13.27
N PRO A 98 -7.31 -22.22 -14.16
CA PRO A 98 -6.00 -21.74 -13.69
C PRO A 98 -6.02 -20.31 -13.13
N TRP A 99 -7.11 -19.56 -13.32
CA TRP A 99 -7.26 -18.18 -12.83
C TRP A 99 -8.23 -18.07 -11.66
N ASP A 100 -9.05 -19.10 -11.42
CA ASP A 100 -10.00 -19.19 -10.30
C ASP A 100 -9.24 -19.54 -9.00
N ILE A 101 -8.46 -18.57 -8.51
CA ILE A 101 -7.60 -18.69 -7.32
C ILE A 101 -8.10 -17.84 -6.14
N ASP A 102 -9.30 -17.28 -6.27
CA ASP A 102 -9.89 -16.44 -5.24
C ASP A 102 -10.27 -17.28 -4.01
N VAL A 103 -10.02 -16.72 -2.82
CA VAL A 103 -10.39 -17.34 -1.55
C VAL A 103 -11.38 -16.44 -0.84
N GLY A 104 -12.58 -16.97 -0.60
CA GLY A 104 -13.64 -16.26 0.13
C GLY A 104 -13.33 -16.12 1.63
N PRO A 105 -14.00 -15.18 2.34
CA PRO A 105 -13.85 -15.03 3.80
C PRO A 105 -14.27 -16.26 4.61
N ASP A 106 -15.10 -17.12 4.03
CA ASP A 106 -15.53 -18.41 4.59
C ASP A 106 -14.53 -19.55 4.30
N GLY A 107 -13.46 -19.27 3.56
CA GLY A 107 -12.45 -20.24 3.14
C GLY A 107 -12.79 -21.02 1.87
N ALA A 108 -13.91 -20.74 1.21
CA ALA A 108 -14.20 -21.33 -0.10
C ALA A 108 -13.09 -20.97 -1.11
N GLY A 109 -12.59 -21.97 -1.84
CA GLY A 109 -11.49 -21.81 -2.81
C GLY A 109 -10.10 -22.21 -2.30
N LEU A 110 -9.93 -22.45 -0.99
CA LEU A 110 -8.64 -22.94 -0.47
C LEU A 110 -8.31 -24.36 -0.99
N PRO A 111 -7.12 -24.60 -1.55
CA PRO A 111 -6.66 -25.96 -1.84
C PRO A 111 -6.36 -26.72 -0.55
N GLU A 112 -6.37 -28.05 -0.62
CA GLU A 112 -5.92 -28.89 0.50
C GLU A 112 -4.46 -28.59 0.84
N GLY A 113 -4.16 -28.43 2.13
CA GLY A 113 -2.80 -28.18 2.60
C GLY A 113 -2.72 -27.71 4.05
N SER A 114 -1.50 -27.49 4.51
CA SER A 114 -1.20 -26.94 5.83
C SER A 114 0.17 -26.26 5.83
N GLY A 115 0.39 -25.29 6.71
CA GLY A 115 1.69 -24.66 6.92
C GLY A 115 1.83 -24.15 8.35
N SER A 116 3.07 -23.94 8.80
CA SER A 116 3.37 -23.37 10.11
C SER A 116 4.02 -21.98 9.99
N PRO A 117 3.93 -21.13 11.02
CA PRO A 117 4.66 -19.85 11.03
C PRO A 117 6.17 -20.00 10.87
N ALA A 118 6.75 -21.10 11.39
CA ALA A 118 8.18 -21.37 11.27
C ALA A 118 8.58 -21.65 9.81
N ASP A 119 7.78 -22.45 9.08
CA ASP A 119 8.01 -22.71 7.66
C ASP A 119 7.83 -21.42 6.84
N GLY A 120 6.81 -20.62 7.18
CA GLY A 120 6.54 -19.32 6.56
C GLY A 120 7.69 -18.33 6.74
N ALA A 121 8.36 -18.31 7.90
CA ALA A 121 9.48 -17.41 8.17
C ALA A 121 10.65 -17.65 7.20
N ALA A 122 10.97 -18.91 6.88
CA ALA A 122 12.02 -19.23 5.91
C ALA A 122 11.68 -18.71 4.50
N VAL A 123 10.42 -18.87 4.07
CA VAL A 123 9.94 -18.36 2.77
C VAL A 123 9.96 -16.82 2.74
N TYR A 124 9.51 -16.19 3.83
CA TYR A 124 9.46 -14.74 3.94
C TYR A 124 10.84 -14.10 3.82
N LEU A 125 11.83 -14.64 4.55
CA LEU A 125 13.21 -14.17 4.47
C LEU A 125 13.80 -14.33 3.07
N ALA A 126 13.47 -15.41 2.37
CA ALA A 126 14.00 -15.69 1.04
C ALA A 126 13.35 -14.84 -0.07
N LYS A 127 12.09 -14.42 0.08
CA LYS A 127 11.29 -13.86 -1.02
C LYS A 127 10.69 -12.48 -0.78
N CYS A 128 10.55 -12.05 0.47
CA CYS A 128 9.74 -10.88 0.82
C CYS A 128 10.54 -9.81 1.56
N ALA A 129 11.43 -10.24 2.46
CA ALA A 129 12.08 -9.36 3.43
C ALA A 129 12.94 -8.25 2.82
N HIS A 130 13.45 -8.45 1.60
CA HIS A 130 14.22 -7.44 0.90
C HIS A 130 13.43 -6.14 0.65
N CYS A 131 12.12 -6.24 0.39
CA CYS A 131 11.29 -5.07 0.14
C CYS A 131 10.46 -4.64 1.36
N HIS A 132 10.06 -5.59 2.19
CA HIS A 132 9.09 -5.38 3.28
C HIS A 132 9.70 -5.35 4.68
N GLY A 133 11.04 -5.42 4.81
CA GLY A 133 11.73 -5.48 6.10
C GLY A 133 11.79 -6.90 6.67
N LEU A 134 12.61 -7.12 7.69
CA LEU A 134 12.82 -8.47 8.25
C LEU A 134 11.60 -8.99 9.02
N GLN A 135 10.76 -8.07 9.51
CA GLN A 135 9.58 -8.32 10.33
C GLN A 135 8.28 -7.81 9.68
N GLY A 136 8.31 -7.43 8.39
CA GLY A 136 7.14 -6.84 7.73
C GLY A 136 6.88 -5.38 8.08
N GLU A 137 7.83 -4.70 8.71
CA GLU A 137 7.77 -3.31 9.15
C GLU A 137 7.70 -2.29 8.00
N GLY A 138 7.92 -2.74 6.76
CA GLY A 138 7.99 -1.92 5.55
C GLY A 138 9.42 -1.52 5.20
N GLY A 139 9.57 -0.72 4.15
CA GLY A 139 10.86 -0.21 3.70
C GLY A 139 10.76 0.36 2.29
N LEU A 140 11.28 -0.39 1.32
CA LEU A 140 11.10 -0.07 -0.10
C LEU A 140 9.63 -0.17 -0.51
N ASN A 141 8.92 -1.17 0.03
CA ASN A 141 7.49 -1.37 -0.17
C ASN A 141 6.71 -1.20 1.14
N ASP A 142 5.38 -1.22 1.01
CA ASP A 142 4.44 -1.05 2.10
C ASP A 142 4.65 -2.00 3.27
N ARG A 143 4.20 -1.55 4.44
CA ARG A 143 4.17 -2.34 5.66
C ARG A 143 3.13 -3.45 5.58
N LEU A 144 3.49 -4.64 6.06
CA LEU A 144 2.63 -5.82 6.07
C LEU A 144 2.02 -6.14 7.45
N VAL A 145 2.60 -5.63 8.53
CA VAL A 145 2.11 -5.84 9.89
C VAL A 145 1.71 -4.52 10.55
N THR A 146 0.54 -4.47 11.16
CA THR A 146 0.11 -3.27 11.90
C THR A 146 0.93 -3.16 13.19
N PRO A 147 1.52 -1.99 13.51
CA PRO A 147 2.19 -1.79 14.79
C PRO A 147 1.24 -2.07 15.97
N ALA A 148 1.77 -2.74 17.01
CA ALA A 148 0.97 -3.17 18.16
C ALA A 148 0.41 -2.01 19.01
N ASP A 149 0.96 -0.81 18.86
CA ASP A 149 0.49 0.43 19.47
C ASP A 149 -0.69 1.07 18.72
N GLY A 150 -1.16 0.44 17.63
CA GLY A 150 -2.25 0.97 16.82
C GLY A 150 -1.83 2.18 15.97
N GLY A 151 -0.53 2.42 15.81
CA GLY A 151 -0.01 3.51 14.99
C GLY A 151 -0.61 3.48 13.59
N GLY A 152 -1.31 4.57 13.24
CA GLY A 152 -2.01 4.73 11.97
C GLY A 152 -1.06 4.61 10.78
N GLY A 153 -1.13 3.48 10.09
CA GLY A 153 -0.47 3.22 8.82
C GLY A 153 -1.31 2.24 8.03
N ARG A 154 -1.46 2.45 6.72
CA ARG A 154 -2.19 1.52 5.87
C ARG A 154 -1.33 0.26 5.72
N THR A 155 -1.86 -0.86 6.18
CA THR A 155 -1.29 -2.19 5.90
C THR A 155 -2.09 -2.87 4.81
N ILE A 156 -1.51 -3.90 4.19
CA ILE A 156 -2.27 -4.72 3.23
C ILE A 156 -3.52 -5.28 3.91
N GLY A 157 -4.68 -5.21 3.23
CA GLY A 157 -5.95 -5.67 3.79
C GLY A 157 -6.70 -4.63 4.63
N SER A 158 -6.11 -3.46 4.92
CA SER A 158 -6.78 -2.36 5.63
C SER A 158 -7.50 -1.44 4.63
N TYR A 159 -8.62 -1.92 4.10
CA TYR A 159 -9.55 -1.14 3.26
C TYR A 159 -10.87 -0.93 3.99
#